data_AF-A0A091FES0-F1
#
_entry.id   AF-A0A091FES0-F1
#
_cell.length_a   1.000
_cell.length_b   1.000
_cell.length_c   1.000
_cell.angle_alpha   90.00
_cell.angle_beta   90.00
_cell.angle_gamma   90.00
#
_symmetry.space_group_name_H-M   'P 1'
#
loop_
_entity.id
_entity.type
_entity.pdbx_description
1 polymer ?
#
loop_
_entity_poly.entity_id
_entity_poly.type
_entity_poly.pdbx_seq_one_letter_code
_entity_poly.pdbx_strand_id
1 'polypeptide(L)'
;MSKTETNLENELIQKMADSELAVLINSMNELRKSIQAEPTAAKIATMEKLKEAIAKHQAAKKEEKPEIEPCFNNRNEVLKHLQALGYKVSKTKIYQDEKKGILRMNTDGKIPHSAVRAYVDDPRSGLGIGVYESDEKVKDITLKIKEKEFEKLCEQVSMARFQRERAEGLHIKISEYEAEIASRAAVFEAMLRQSNEAVADRIIIAAGIKQSNRQLLIDLLNEALMDALAAYVAQDEIIGEVMEG
;
A
#
# COMPACT_ATOMS: atom_id res chain seq x y z
N MET A 1 35.82 1.94 -32.18
CA MET A 1 34.41 1.55 -32.32
C MET A 1 33.59 2.80 -32.09
N SER A 2 32.94 3.26 -33.15
CA SER A 2 32.39 4.60 -33.29
C SER A 2 31.07 4.72 -32.52
N LYS A 3 30.76 5.89 -31.93
CA LYS A 3 29.47 6.17 -31.25
C LYS A 3 28.23 5.86 -32.11
N THR A 4 28.40 5.82 -33.43
CA THR A 4 27.36 5.42 -34.40
C THR A 4 27.06 3.92 -34.40
N GLU A 5 28.04 3.05 -34.12
CA GLU A 5 27.83 1.59 -34.06
C GLU A 5 27.03 1.22 -32.80
N THR A 6 27.34 1.84 -31.66
CA THR A 6 26.63 1.63 -30.39
C THR A 6 25.18 2.11 -30.44
N ASN A 7 24.90 3.18 -31.20
CA ASN A 7 23.55 3.72 -31.35
C ASN A 7 22.68 2.83 -32.25
N LEU A 8 23.28 2.21 -33.28
CA LEU A 8 22.60 1.28 -34.17
C LEU A 8 22.28 -0.06 -33.47
N GLU A 9 23.19 -0.55 -32.63
CA GLU A 9 22.97 -1.73 -31.79
C GLU A 9 21.83 -1.51 -30.78
N ASN A 10 21.81 -0.35 -30.11
CA ASN A 10 20.72 0.01 -29.19
C ASN A 10 19.37 0.15 -29.91
N GLU A 11 19.35 0.72 -31.11
CA GLU A 11 18.11 0.83 -31.91
C GLU A 11 17.59 -0.54 -32.36
N LEU A 12 18.48 -1.49 -32.65
CA LEU A 12 18.12 -2.86 -33.02
C LEU A 12 17.57 -3.63 -31.81
N ILE A 13 18.20 -3.50 -30.64
CA ILE A 13 17.74 -4.08 -29.37
C ILE A 13 16.35 -3.55 -29.01
N GLN A 14 16.12 -2.25 -29.19
CA GLN A 14 14.82 -1.63 -28.91
C GLN A 14 13.72 -2.14 -29.84
N LYS A 15 14.00 -2.28 -31.14
CA LYS A 15 13.05 -2.86 -32.12
C LYS A 15 12.72 -4.32 -31.82
N MET A 16 13.70 -5.10 -31.37
CA MET A 16 13.50 -6.49 -30.94
C MET A 16 12.63 -6.55 -29.68
N ALA A 17 12.92 -5.73 -28.67
CA ALA A 17 12.16 -5.66 -27.43
C ALA A 17 10.70 -5.20 -27.64
N ASP A 18 10.47 -4.23 -28.53
CA ASP A 18 9.11 -3.78 -28.87
C ASP A 18 8.34 -4.87 -29.67
N SER A 19 9.04 -5.71 -30.45
CA SER A 19 8.45 -6.85 -31.14
C SER A 19 8.07 -8.00 -30.19
N GLU A 20 8.89 -8.26 -29.17
CA GLU A 20 8.61 -9.23 -28.11
C GLU A 20 7.41 -8.81 -27.26
N LEU A 21 7.31 -7.53 -26.91
CA LEU A 21 6.17 -6.98 -26.17
C LEU A 21 4.86 -7.15 -26.97
N ALA A 22 4.89 -6.95 -28.28
CA ALA A 22 3.72 -7.16 -29.14
C ALA A 22 3.28 -8.64 -29.16
N VAL A 23 4.23 -9.57 -29.23
CA VAL A 23 3.97 -11.02 -29.17
C VAL A 23 3.39 -11.43 -27.81
N LEU A 24 3.92 -10.88 -26.70
CA LEU A 24 3.40 -11.12 -25.36
C LEU A 24 1.97 -10.60 -25.19
N ILE A 25 1.66 -9.40 -25.68
CA ILE A 25 0.30 -8.84 -25.62
C ILE A 25 -0.69 -9.70 -26.44
N ASN A 26 -0.31 -10.14 -27.63
CA ASN A 26 -1.16 -10.99 -28.46
C ASN A 26 -1.41 -12.36 -27.79
N SER A 27 -0.37 -12.96 -27.24
CA SER A 27 -0.46 -14.22 -26.49
C SER A 27 -1.36 -14.09 -25.25
N MET A 28 -1.34 -12.93 -24.58
CA MET A 28 -2.25 -12.62 -23.46
C MET A 28 -3.70 -12.55 -23.92
N ASN A 29 -3.96 -11.93 -25.06
CA ASN A 29 -5.31 -11.79 -25.61
C ASN A 29 -5.89 -13.15 -26.03
N GLU A 30 -5.08 -14.05 -26.58
CA GLU A 30 -5.48 -15.42 -26.89
C GLU A 30 -5.74 -16.25 -25.63
N LEU A 31 -4.87 -16.15 -24.63
CA LEU A 31 -5.05 -16.82 -23.35
C LEU A 31 -6.29 -16.30 -22.60
N ARG A 32 -6.59 -15.01 -22.70
CA ARG A 32 -7.81 -14.42 -22.13
C ARG A 32 -9.07 -15.01 -22.76
N LYS A 33 -9.07 -15.20 -24.08
CA LYS A 33 -10.19 -15.86 -24.79
C LYS A 33 -10.34 -17.32 -24.37
N SER A 34 -9.23 -18.04 -24.17
CA SER A 34 -9.28 -19.45 -23.76
C SER A 34 -9.65 -19.67 -22.28
N ILE A 35 -9.36 -18.71 -21.40
CA ILE A 35 -9.84 -18.68 -20.01
C ILE A 35 -11.34 -18.40 -19.96
N GLN A 36 -11.84 -17.50 -20.83
CA GLN A 36 -13.27 -17.18 -20.90
C GLN A 36 -14.10 -18.37 -21.38
N ALA A 37 -13.54 -19.20 -22.27
CA ALA A 37 -14.18 -20.44 -22.71
C ALA A 37 -14.11 -21.55 -21.66
N GLU A 38 -12.97 -21.73 -21.00
CA GLU A 38 -12.74 -22.77 -19.99
C GLU A 38 -11.77 -22.28 -18.91
N PRO A 39 -12.28 -21.86 -17.74
CA PRO A 39 -11.45 -21.40 -16.65
C PRO A 39 -10.76 -22.59 -15.96
N THR A 40 -9.43 -22.61 -15.98
CA THR A 40 -8.62 -23.63 -15.30
C THR A 40 -7.51 -22.94 -14.52
N ALA A 41 -7.18 -23.45 -13.32
CA ALA A 41 -6.13 -22.90 -12.46
C ALA A 41 -4.77 -22.75 -13.19
N ALA A 42 -4.43 -23.70 -14.08
CA ALA A 42 -3.22 -23.63 -14.89
C ALA A 42 -3.21 -22.41 -15.83
N LYS A 43 -4.32 -22.13 -16.53
CA LYS A 43 -4.42 -20.99 -17.47
C LYS A 43 -4.35 -19.65 -16.74
N ILE A 44 -4.95 -19.56 -15.55
CA ILE A 44 -4.90 -18.36 -14.70
C ILE A 44 -3.46 -18.07 -14.25
N ALA A 45 -2.73 -19.09 -13.80
CA ALA A 45 -1.32 -18.96 -13.42
C ALA A 45 -0.43 -18.55 -14.62
N THR A 46 -0.70 -19.07 -15.82
CA THR A 46 0.01 -18.65 -17.04
C THR A 46 -0.26 -17.17 -17.38
N MET A 47 -1.48 -16.68 -17.13
CA MET A 47 -1.85 -15.28 -17.37
C MET A 47 -1.15 -14.32 -16.39
N GLU A 48 -0.96 -14.72 -15.13
CA GLU A 48 -0.21 -13.92 -14.15
C GLU A 48 1.26 -13.78 -14.53
N LYS A 49 1.90 -14.89 -14.95
CA LYS A 49 3.28 -14.88 -15.46
C LYS A 49 3.45 -13.94 -16.66
N LEU A 50 2.47 -13.93 -17.57
CA LEU A 50 2.50 -13.04 -18.73
C LEU A 50 2.37 -11.55 -18.35
N LYS A 51 1.50 -11.24 -17.38
CA LYS A 51 1.36 -9.87 -16.85
C LYS A 51 2.66 -9.39 -16.19
N GLU A 52 3.32 -10.26 -15.44
CA GLU A 52 4.60 -9.96 -14.81
C GLU A 52 5.70 -9.70 -15.85
N ALA A 53 5.75 -10.50 -16.92
CA ALA A 53 6.70 -10.29 -18.02
C ALA A 53 6.47 -8.94 -18.74
N ILE A 54 5.21 -8.58 -19.01
CA ILE A 54 4.87 -7.28 -19.62
C ILE A 54 5.25 -6.13 -18.68
N ALA A 55 4.98 -6.25 -17.37
CA ALA A 55 5.34 -5.23 -16.38
C ALA A 55 6.86 -5.03 -16.29
N LYS A 56 7.66 -6.12 -16.36
CA LYS A 56 9.13 -6.04 -16.41
C LYS A 56 9.63 -5.32 -17.66
N HIS A 57 9.09 -5.62 -18.84
CA HIS A 57 9.42 -4.90 -20.07
C HIS A 57 9.04 -3.40 -20.01
N GLN A 58 7.90 -3.07 -19.40
CA GLN A 58 7.49 -1.67 -19.22
C GLN A 58 8.33 -0.92 -18.18
N ALA A 59 8.77 -1.60 -17.12
CA ALA A 59 9.65 -1.04 -16.09
C ALA A 59 11.05 -0.76 -16.66
N ALA A 60 11.62 -1.69 -17.43
CA ALA A 60 12.89 -1.48 -18.13
C ALA A 60 12.84 -0.26 -19.07
N LYS A 61 11.71 -0.05 -19.76
CA LYS A 61 11.48 1.14 -20.62
C LYS A 61 11.33 2.45 -19.84
N LYS A 62 11.02 2.40 -18.54
CA LYS A 62 10.92 3.58 -17.66
C LYS A 62 12.29 4.04 -17.15
N GLU A 63 13.25 3.14 -17.00
CA GLU A 63 14.59 3.46 -16.50
C GLU A 63 15.48 4.17 -17.54
N GLU A 64 15.13 4.11 -18.83
CA GLU A 64 15.95 4.69 -19.92
C GLU A 64 15.52 6.09 -20.42
N LYS A 65 14.42 6.66 -19.92
CA LYS A 65 14.08 8.06 -20.26
C LYS A 65 14.85 9.02 -19.35
N PRO A 66 15.74 9.88 -19.86
CA PRO A 66 16.28 10.95 -19.04
C PRO A 66 15.12 11.88 -18.65
N GLU A 67 14.79 11.93 -17.36
CA GLU A 67 13.88 12.94 -16.83
C GLU A 67 14.45 14.31 -17.21
N ILE A 68 13.74 15.04 -18.08
CA ILE A 68 14.10 16.41 -18.41
C ILE A 68 13.96 17.20 -17.11
N GLU A 69 15.09 17.55 -16.50
CA GLU A 69 15.10 18.27 -15.23
C GLU A 69 14.26 19.56 -15.36
N PRO A 70 13.34 19.84 -14.43
CA PRO A 70 12.59 21.08 -14.44
C PRO A 70 13.55 22.27 -14.43
N CYS A 71 13.31 23.22 -15.34
CA CYS A 71 14.15 24.39 -15.54
C CYS A 71 13.32 25.67 -15.37
N PHE A 72 13.90 26.67 -14.73
CA PHE A 72 13.40 28.04 -14.73
C PHE A 72 13.70 28.69 -16.08
N ASN A 73 12.74 29.46 -16.60
CA ASN A 73 12.86 30.11 -17.91
C ASN A 73 13.77 31.33 -17.87
N ASN A 74 13.93 31.98 -16.71
CA ASN A 74 14.72 33.20 -16.59
C ASN A 74 15.10 33.52 -15.13
N ARG A 75 16.01 34.49 -14.97
CA ARG A 75 16.50 34.99 -13.67
C ARG A 75 15.40 35.54 -12.76
N ASN A 76 14.30 36.06 -13.32
CA ASN A 76 13.19 36.58 -12.50
C ASN A 76 12.37 35.44 -11.87
N GLU A 77 12.23 34.30 -12.54
CA GLU A 77 11.61 33.10 -11.94
C GLU A 77 12.45 32.57 -10.79
N VAL A 78 13.78 32.54 -10.96
CA VAL A 78 14.71 32.19 -9.87
C VAL A 78 14.58 33.18 -8.70
N LEU A 79 14.50 34.49 -8.98
CA LEU A 79 14.27 35.52 -7.95
C LEU A 79 12.99 35.26 -7.16
N LYS A 80 11.87 35.05 -7.86
CA LYS A 80 10.57 34.78 -7.23
C LYS A 80 10.61 33.49 -6.41
N HIS A 81 11.24 32.45 -6.94
CA HIS A 81 11.38 31.17 -6.25
C HIS A 81 12.19 31.32 -4.95
N LEU A 82 13.35 31.98 -5.01
CA LEU A 82 14.18 32.23 -3.83
C LEU A 82 13.48 33.13 -2.80
N GLN A 83 12.76 34.16 -3.25
CA GLN A 83 11.98 35.01 -2.34
C GLN A 83 10.81 34.26 -1.69
N ALA A 84 10.14 33.37 -2.44
CA ALA A 84 9.08 32.51 -1.91
C ALA A 84 9.61 31.51 -0.87
N LEU A 85 10.86 31.05 -1.03
CA LEU A 85 11.57 30.25 -0.03
C LEU A 85 12.11 31.07 1.15
N GLY A 86 11.89 32.39 1.17
CA GLY A 86 12.28 33.28 2.27
C GLY A 86 13.67 33.91 2.14
N TYR A 87 14.41 33.69 1.04
CA TYR A 87 15.73 34.28 0.86
C TYR A 87 15.63 35.78 0.57
N LYS A 88 16.40 36.59 1.33
CA LYS A 88 16.56 38.03 1.09
C LYS A 88 17.58 38.27 -0.03
N VAL A 89 17.17 38.02 -1.26
CA VAL A 89 17.98 38.23 -2.46
C VAL A 89 17.37 39.33 -3.35
N SER A 90 18.22 40.25 -3.82
CA SER A 90 17.80 41.33 -4.72
C SER A 90 18.01 40.94 -6.18
N LYS A 91 17.25 41.57 -7.09
CA LYS A 91 17.43 41.40 -8.54
C LYS A 91 18.88 41.68 -8.95
N THR A 92 19.46 42.77 -8.48
CA THR A 92 20.85 43.15 -8.80
C THR A 92 21.85 42.07 -8.38
N LYS A 93 21.63 41.42 -7.22
CA LYS A 93 22.49 40.35 -6.72
C LYS A 93 22.47 39.12 -7.63
N ILE A 94 21.31 38.63 -8.05
CA ILE A 94 21.20 37.48 -8.97
C ILE A 94 21.94 37.72 -10.28
N TYR A 95 21.82 38.93 -10.85
CA TYR A 95 22.49 39.28 -12.09
C TYR A 95 24.00 39.41 -11.92
N GLN A 96 24.47 39.87 -10.75
CA GLN A 96 25.90 39.91 -10.43
C GLN A 96 26.47 38.50 -10.21
N ASP A 97 25.74 37.64 -9.50
CA ASP A 97 26.18 36.29 -9.16
C ASP A 97 26.19 35.35 -10.36
N GLU A 98 25.28 35.54 -11.31
CA GLU A 98 25.32 34.86 -12.61
C GLU A 98 26.52 35.33 -13.45
N LYS A 99 26.79 36.64 -13.53
CA LYS A 99 28.00 37.15 -14.20
C LYS A 99 29.30 36.65 -13.57
N LYS A 100 29.30 36.42 -12.26
CA LYS A 100 30.42 35.84 -11.50
C LYS A 100 30.50 34.31 -11.63
N GLY A 101 29.55 33.66 -12.32
CA GLY A 101 29.50 32.22 -12.51
C GLY A 101 29.09 31.42 -11.27
N ILE A 102 28.56 32.09 -10.24
CA ILE A 102 28.06 31.45 -9.01
C ILE A 102 26.69 30.82 -9.28
N LEU A 103 25.82 31.52 -10.02
CA LEU A 103 24.59 30.96 -10.57
C LEU A 103 24.84 30.52 -12.01
N ARG A 104 24.75 29.20 -12.27
CA ARG A 104 24.95 28.64 -13.61
C ARG A 104 23.68 28.71 -14.44
N MET A 105 23.81 29.17 -15.68
CA MET A 105 22.74 29.25 -16.65
C MET A 105 23.12 28.44 -17.89
N ASN A 106 22.16 27.73 -18.47
CA ASN A 106 22.37 26.99 -19.71
C ASN A 106 22.48 27.96 -20.90
N THR A 107 23.02 27.46 -22.02
CA THR A 107 23.16 28.22 -23.27
C THR A 107 21.83 28.77 -23.79
N ASP A 108 20.72 28.11 -23.46
CA ASP A 108 19.37 28.48 -23.88
C ASP A 108 18.73 29.56 -22.98
N GLY A 109 19.47 30.11 -22.01
CA GLY A 109 18.99 31.11 -21.05
C GLY A 109 18.12 30.53 -19.91
N LYS A 110 17.89 29.21 -19.92
CA LYS A 110 17.20 28.47 -18.86
C LYS A 110 18.15 28.13 -17.72
N ILE A 111 17.61 28.01 -16.51
CA ILE A 111 18.36 27.71 -15.29
C ILE A 111 17.78 26.43 -14.68
N PRO A 112 18.52 25.31 -14.65
CA PRO A 112 18.01 24.07 -14.07
C PRO A 112 17.83 24.20 -12.55
N HIS A 113 16.88 23.45 -11.98
CA HIS A 113 16.65 23.44 -10.54
C HIS A 113 17.91 23.06 -9.74
N SER A 114 18.71 22.13 -10.24
CA SER A 114 20.01 21.73 -9.69
C SER A 114 20.99 22.90 -9.59
N ALA A 115 21.03 23.79 -10.58
CA ALA A 115 21.89 24.97 -10.54
C ALA A 115 21.42 26.00 -9.50
N VAL A 116 20.11 26.15 -9.29
CA VAL A 116 19.58 27.03 -8.23
C VAL A 116 19.87 26.45 -6.86
N ARG A 117 19.73 25.13 -6.68
CA ARG A 117 20.09 24.45 -5.44
C ARG A 117 21.58 24.59 -5.13
N ALA A 118 22.44 24.34 -6.12
CA ALA A 118 23.88 24.55 -5.98
C ALA A 118 24.24 26.01 -5.68
N TYR A 119 23.50 26.98 -6.23
CA TYR A 119 23.69 28.40 -5.94
C TYR A 119 23.35 28.73 -4.48
N VAL A 120 22.28 28.17 -3.92
CA VAL A 120 21.91 28.35 -2.50
C VAL A 120 22.97 27.74 -1.57
N ASP A 121 23.46 26.55 -1.92
CA ASP A 121 24.44 25.81 -1.13
C ASP A 121 25.87 26.38 -1.28
N ASP A 122 26.16 27.16 -2.33
CA ASP A 122 27.48 27.76 -2.55
C ASP A 122 27.73 28.87 -1.51
N PRO A 123 28.77 28.76 -0.66
CA PRO A 123 29.10 29.78 0.34
C PRO A 123 29.35 31.17 -0.26
N ARG A 124 29.80 31.24 -1.52
CA ARG A 124 30.08 32.50 -2.24
C ARG A 124 28.81 33.25 -2.65
N SER A 125 27.66 32.58 -2.68
CA SER A 125 26.37 33.24 -2.89
C SER A 125 26.00 34.15 -1.70
N GLY A 126 26.57 33.90 -0.52
CA GLY A 126 26.18 34.57 0.72
C GLY A 126 24.71 34.34 1.07
N LEU A 127 24.09 33.29 0.53
CA LEU A 127 22.75 32.80 0.89
C LEU A 127 22.82 31.68 1.93
N GLY A 128 23.98 31.03 2.06
CA GLY A 128 24.19 29.82 2.87
C GLY A 128 24.16 30.02 4.39
N ILE A 129 24.13 31.25 4.91
CA ILE A 129 24.05 31.51 6.35
C ILE A 129 23.23 32.79 6.57
N GLY A 130 21.93 32.64 6.85
CA GLY A 130 21.13 33.75 7.36
C GLY A 130 19.85 34.07 6.59
N VAL A 131 18.90 33.12 6.49
CA VAL A 131 17.47 33.41 6.76
C VAL A 131 16.81 32.17 7.37
N TYR A 132 17.08 31.91 8.64
CA TYR A 132 16.15 31.17 9.50
C TYR A 132 15.58 32.08 10.61
N GLU A 133 15.68 33.40 10.48
CA GLU A 133 15.41 34.32 11.61
C GLU A 133 14.39 35.42 11.32
N SER A 134 13.55 35.34 10.28
CA SER A 134 12.51 36.39 10.13
C SER A 134 11.18 35.95 9.55
N ASP A 135 10.66 34.81 9.96
CA ASP A 135 9.21 34.63 10.10
C ASP A 135 8.94 33.37 10.93
N GLU A 136 8.64 33.57 12.21
CA GLU A 136 8.26 32.50 13.15
C GLU A 136 7.10 31.65 12.60
N LYS A 137 6.23 32.27 11.79
CA LYS A 137 5.14 31.62 11.05
C LYS A 137 5.59 30.69 9.92
N VAL A 138 6.67 31.01 9.21
CA VAL A 138 7.16 30.16 8.09
C VAL A 138 7.90 28.93 8.63
N LYS A 139 8.64 29.08 9.74
CA LYS A 139 9.20 27.94 10.48
C LYS A 139 8.12 27.02 11.00
N ASP A 140 7.08 27.57 11.63
CA ASP A 140 5.94 26.82 12.15
C ASP A 140 5.20 26.04 11.04
N ILE A 141 4.95 26.68 9.89
CA ILE A 141 4.33 26.01 8.73
C ILE A 141 5.24 24.90 8.18
N THR A 142 6.53 25.14 8.05
CA THR A 142 7.48 24.14 7.53
C THR A 142 7.62 22.94 8.47
N LEU A 143 7.59 23.20 9.78
CA LEU A 143 7.62 22.15 10.80
C LEU A 143 6.36 21.29 10.72
N LYS A 144 5.17 21.93 10.64
CA LYS A 144 3.88 21.26 10.48
C LYS A 144 3.77 20.44 9.19
N ILE A 145 4.35 20.94 8.08
CA ILE A 145 4.41 20.17 6.83
C ILE A 145 5.24 18.91 7.01
N LYS A 146 6.42 19.02 7.64
CA LYS A 146 7.29 17.87 7.91
C LYS A 146 6.66 16.88 8.88
N GLU A 147 5.94 17.35 9.90
CA GLU A 147 5.17 16.50 10.82
C GLU A 147 4.11 15.72 10.07
N LYS A 148 3.30 16.38 9.22
CA LYS A 148 2.29 15.69 8.40
C LYS A 148 2.89 14.72 7.39
N GLU A 149 4.04 15.06 6.80
CA GLU A 149 4.78 14.15 5.92
C GLU A 149 5.29 12.93 6.69
N PHE A 150 5.77 13.12 7.92
CA PHE A 150 6.20 12.04 8.80
C PHE A 150 5.03 11.14 9.20
N GLU A 151 3.89 11.70 9.61
CA GLU A 151 2.66 10.95 9.91
C GLU A 151 2.21 10.12 8.70
N LYS A 152 2.17 10.73 7.52
CA LYS A 152 1.86 10.01 6.27
C LYS A 152 2.83 8.87 6.01
N LEU A 153 4.13 9.06 6.27
CA LEU A 153 5.14 8.02 6.10
C LEU A 153 4.92 6.88 7.11
N CYS A 154 4.60 7.21 8.36
CA CYS A 154 4.27 6.24 9.41
C CYS A 154 3.06 5.38 9.01
N GLU A 155 1.99 6.00 8.53
CA GLU A 155 0.80 5.29 8.03
C GLU A 155 1.14 4.37 6.85
N GLN A 156 1.94 4.86 5.88
CA GLN A 156 2.38 4.04 4.75
C GLN A 156 3.23 2.84 5.19
N VAL A 157 4.13 3.03 6.16
CA VAL A 157 4.93 1.94 6.73
C VAL A 157 4.05 0.94 7.47
N SER A 158 3.08 1.42 8.25
CA SER A 158 2.09 0.57 8.94
C SER A 158 1.32 -0.29 7.95
N MET A 159 0.80 0.33 6.88
CA MET A 159 0.02 -0.36 5.87
C MET A 159 0.85 -1.36 5.05
N ALA A 160 2.11 -1.02 4.75
CA ALA A 160 3.03 -1.93 4.09
C ALA A 160 3.40 -3.13 4.99
N ARG A 161 3.54 -2.92 6.31
CA ARG A 161 3.73 -4.02 7.28
C ARG A 161 2.49 -4.92 7.33
N PHE A 162 1.31 -4.34 7.49
CA PHE A 162 0.06 -5.10 7.53
C PHE A 162 -0.17 -5.92 6.24
N GLN A 163 0.11 -5.35 5.07
CA GLN A 163 0.04 -6.08 3.80
C GLN A 163 1.03 -7.25 3.73
N ARG A 164 2.26 -7.05 4.24
CA ARG A 164 3.27 -8.12 4.31
C ARG A 164 2.80 -9.24 5.22
N GLU A 165 2.36 -8.91 6.44
CA GLU A 165 1.87 -9.90 7.41
C GLU A 165 0.67 -10.67 6.87
N ARG A 166 -0.24 -9.98 6.15
CA ARG A 166 -1.37 -10.63 5.46
C ARG A 166 -0.91 -11.56 4.34
N ALA A 167 0.12 -11.18 3.58
CA ALA A 167 0.71 -12.05 2.55
C ALA A 167 1.46 -13.26 3.14
N GLU A 168 2.03 -13.10 4.33
CA GLU A 168 2.66 -14.17 5.12
C GLU A 168 1.63 -15.08 5.82
N GLY A 169 0.33 -14.78 5.71
CA GLY A 169 -0.75 -15.60 6.25
C GLY A 169 -0.96 -15.44 7.75
N LEU A 170 -0.44 -14.37 8.36
CA LEU A 170 -0.57 -14.11 9.80
C LEU A 170 -1.93 -13.49 10.17
N HIS A 171 -2.73 -13.09 9.18
CA HIS A 171 -4.04 -12.47 9.37
C HIS A 171 -5.12 -13.24 8.62
N ILE A 172 -6.24 -13.49 9.28
CA ILE A 172 -7.47 -14.05 8.69
C ILE A 172 -8.56 -12.99 8.68
N LYS A 173 -9.56 -13.13 7.81
CA LYS A 173 -10.70 -12.20 7.84
C LYS A 173 -11.55 -12.45 9.08
N ILE A 174 -12.13 -11.38 9.62
CA ILE A 174 -13.09 -11.48 10.74
C ILE A 174 -14.22 -12.45 10.39
N SER A 175 -14.77 -12.39 9.18
CA SER A 175 -15.81 -13.32 8.73
C SER A 175 -15.37 -14.79 8.71
N GLU A 176 -14.08 -15.05 8.44
CA GLU A 176 -13.52 -16.40 8.44
C GLU A 176 -13.30 -16.88 9.87
N TYR A 177 -12.83 -15.99 10.75
CA TYR A 177 -12.70 -16.25 12.19
C TYR A 177 -14.04 -16.52 12.87
N GLU A 178 -15.05 -15.71 12.59
CA GLU A 178 -16.43 -15.90 13.10
C GLU A 178 -17.03 -17.21 12.60
N ALA A 179 -16.82 -17.55 11.32
CA ALA A 179 -17.25 -18.82 10.77
C ALA A 179 -16.56 -20.02 11.46
N GLU A 180 -15.26 -19.89 11.77
CA GLU A 180 -14.53 -20.92 12.51
C GLU A 180 -15.07 -21.08 13.94
N ILE A 181 -15.31 -19.98 14.66
CA ILE A 181 -15.91 -20.00 16.00
C ILE A 181 -17.30 -20.64 15.95
N ALA A 182 -18.15 -20.21 15.02
CA ALA A 182 -19.50 -20.77 14.85
C ALA A 182 -19.45 -22.27 14.56
N SER A 183 -18.50 -22.71 13.72
CA SER A 183 -18.29 -24.14 13.45
C SER A 183 -17.86 -24.91 14.70
N ARG A 184 -16.94 -24.37 15.50
CA ARG A 184 -16.50 -25.00 16.76
C ARG A 184 -17.64 -25.06 17.78
N ALA A 185 -18.43 -23.99 17.89
CA ALA A 185 -19.59 -23.92 18.77
C ALA A 185 -20.66 -24.95 18.37
N ALA A 186 -20.96 -25.09 17.08
CA ALA A 186 -21.91 -26.09 16.58
C ALA A 186 -21.46 -27.54 16.87
N VAL A 187 -20.17 -27.84 16.69
CA VAL A 187 -19.61 -29.16 17.05
C VAL A 187 -19.73 -29.40 18.55
N PHE A 188 -19.41 -28.40 19.37
CA PHE A 188 -19.52 -28.50 20.82
C PHE A 188 -20.96 -28.71 21.30
N GLU A 189 -21.92 -27.97 20.72
CA GLU A 189 -23.35 -28.15 20.99
C GLU A 189 -23.79 -29.59 20.67
N ALA A 190 -23.41 -30.11 19.50
CA ALA A 190 -23.74 -31.48 19.10
C ALA A 190 -23.17 -32.52 20.08
N MET A 191 -21.92 -32.34 20.54
CA MET A 191 -21.30 -33.20 21.54
C MET A 191 -22.04 -33.17 22.88
N LEU A 192 -22.51 -32.00 23.31
CA LEU A 192 -23.29 -31.85 24.55
C LEU A 192 -24.66 -32.52 24.43
N ARG A 193 -25.36 -32.37 23.31
CA ARG A 193 -26.63 -33.06 23.06
C ARG A 193 -26.45 -34.58 23.10
N GLN A 194 -25.41 -35.10 22.45
CA GLN A 194 -25.09 -36.52 22.49
C GLN A 194 -24.75 -37.00 23.92
N SER A 195 -24.03 -36.18 24.69
CA SER A 195 -23.75 -36.46 26.10
C SER A 195 -25.03 -36.52 26.94
N ASN A 196 -25.97 -35.60 26.72
CA ASN A 196 -27.28 -35.61 27.38
C ASN A 196 -28.05 -36.91 27.09
N GLU A 197 -28.05 -37.37 25.84
CA GLU A 197 -28.66 -38.67 25.47
C GLU A 197 -28.01 -39.84 26.21
N ALA A 198 -26.68 -39.85 26.32
CA ALA A 198 -25.93 -40.91 26.99
C ALA A 198 -26.12 -40.92 28.52
N VAL A 199 -26.31 -39.74 29.11
CA VAL A 199 -26.50 -39.59 30.56
C VAL A 199 -27.96 -39.82 30.97
N ALA A 200 -28.93 -39.54 30.09
CA ALA A 200 -30.35 -39.72 30.37
C ALA A 200 -30.67 -41.13 30.90
N ASP A 201 -30.13 -42.18 30.27
CA ASP A 201 -30.36 -43.56 30.70
C ASP A 201 -29.79 -43.83 32.11
N ARG A 202 -28.66 -43.22 32.45
CA ARG A 202 -28.06 -43.33 33.80
C ARG A 202 -28.92 -42.64 34.85
N ILE A 203 -29.45 -41.46 34.53
CA ILE A 203 -30.34 -40.71 35.42
C ILE A 203 -31.63 -41.50 35.68
N ILE A 204 -32.23 -42.08 34.63
CA ILE A 204 -33.47 -42.85 34.76
C ILE A 204 -33.28 -44.02 35.73
N ILE A 205 -32.18 -44.77 35.57
CA ILE A 205 -31.86 -45.90 36.46
C ILE A 205 -31.61 -45.41 37.88
N ALA A 206 -30.78 -44.38 38.07
CA ALA A 206 -30.39 -43.90 39.39
C ALA A 206 -31.56 -43.27 40.18
N ALA A 207 -32.46 -42.57 39.49
CA ALA A 207 -33.59 -41.86 40.08
C ALA A 207 -34.88 -42.72 40.12
N GLY A 208 -34.86 -43.95 39.59
CA GLY A 208 -36.03 -44.83 39.54
C GLY A 208 -37.18 -44.30 38.66
N ILE A 209 -36.84 -43.51 37.63
CA ILE A 209 -37.82 -42.94 36.69
C ILE A 209 -38.30 -44.03 35.72
N LYS A 210 -39.52 -43.92 35.19
CA LYS A 210 -40.00 -44.84 34.15
C LYS A 210 -39.26 -44.60 32.83
N GLN A 211 -38.81 -45.66 32.17
CA GLN A 211 -38.12 -45.58 30.87
C GLN A 211 -38.95 -44.89 29.78
N SER A 212 -40.28 -44.92 29.88
CA SER A 212 -41.20 -44.20 28.99
C SER A 212 -40.97 -42.68 28.97
N ASN A 213 -40.34 -42.13 30.01
CA ASN A 213 -40.09 -40.70 30.15
C ASN A 213 -38.72 -40.27 29.60
N ARG A 214 -37.97 -41.20 28.97
CA ARG A 214 -36.60 -40.94 28.48
C ARG A 214 -36.53 -39.76 27.52
N GLN A 215 -37.41 -39.71 26.53
CA GLN A 215 -37.39 -38.64 25.54
C GLN A 215 -37.67 -37.28 26.20
N LEU A 216 -38.67 -37.24 27.07
CA LEU A 216 -38.99 -36.02 27.83
C LEU A 216 -37.79 -35.52 28.66
N LEU A 217 -37.04 -36.43 29.29
CA LEU A 217 -35.83 -36.05 30.03
C LEU A 217 -34.74 -35.47 29.11
N ILE A 218 -34.52 -36.07 27.94
CA ILE A 218 -33.56 -35.57 26.95
C ILE A 218 -33.96 -34.18 26.46
N ASP A 219 -35.25 -33.98 26.18
CA ASP A 219 -35.77 -32.70 25.72
C ASP A 219 -35.55 -31.61 26.78
N LEU A 220 -35.83 -31.90 28.05
CA LEU A 220 -35.58 -30.97 29.17
C LEU A 220 -34.09 -30.63 29.36
N LEU A 221 -33.20 -31.62 29.22
CA LEU A 221 -31.75 -31.39 29.31
C LEU A 221 -31.25 -30.52 28.14
N ASN A 222 -31.80 -30.73 26.95
CA ASN A 222 -31.47 -29.95 25.77
C ASN A 222 -32.06 -28.53 25.81
N GLU A 223 -33.24 -28.35 26.39
CA GLU A 223 -33.83 -27.02 26.62
C GLU A 223 -32.97 -26.22 27.62
N ALA A 224 -32.61 -26.83 28.76
CA ALA A 224 -31.71 -26.21 29.72
C ALA A 224 -30.33 -25.85 29.12
N LEU A 225 -29.81 -26.68 28.21
CA LEU A 225 -28.59 -26.38 27.45
C LEU A 225 -28.77 -25.12 26.56
N MET A 226 -29.88 -25.03 25.83
CA MET A 226 -30.15 -23.87 24.96
C MET A 226 -30.33 -22.59 25.77
N ASP A 227 -31.02 -22.64 26.90
CA ASP A 227 -31.17 -21.49 27.80
C ASP A 227 -29.81 -21.02 28.34
N ALA A 228 -28.94 -21.96 28.73
CA ALA A 228 -27.59 -21.63 29.19
C ALA A 228 -26.73 -20.98 28.08
N LEU A 229 -26.81 -21.50 26.85
CA LEU A 229 -26.11 -20.91 25.70
C LEU A 229 -26.66 -19.52 25.35
N ALA A 230 -27.98 -19.33 25.38
CA ALA A 230 -28.61 -18.03 25.14
C ALA A 230 -28.21 -16.99 26.18
N ALA A 231 -28.16 -17.38 27.46
CA ALA A 231 -27.71 -16.50 28.54
C ALA A 231 -26.24 -16.09 28.39
N TYR A 232 -25.37 -17.00 27.92
CA TYR A 232 -23.97 -16.71 27.64
C TYR A 232 -23.81 -15.68 26.51
N VAL A 233 -24.53 -15.86 25.40
CA VAL A 233 -24.49 -14.90 24.27
C VAL A 233 -25.02 -13.53 24.69
N ALA A 234 -26.07 -13.47 25.50
CA ALA A 234 -26.61 -12.20 26.00
C ALA A 234 -25.63 -11.43 26.92
N GLN A 235 -24.61 -12.08 27.47
CA GLN A 235 -23.61 -11.45 28.32
C GLN A 235 -22.49 -10.76 27.53
N ASP A 236 -22.27 -11.19 26.27
CA ASP A 236 -21.27 -10.63 25.34
C ASP A 236 -21.81 -9.47 24.48
N GLU A 237 -23.04 -8.99 24.73
CA GLU A 237 -23.54 -7.69 24.24
C GLU A 237 -22.83 -6.52 24.96
N ILE A 238 -21.50 -6.55 25.03
CA ILE A 238 -20.70 -5.36 25.29
C ILE A 238 -20.66 -4.59 23.97
N ILE A 239 -21.45 -3.52 23.94
CA ILE A 239 -21.52 -2.52 22.87
C ILE A 239 -20.10 -2.08 22.52
N GLY A 240 -19.54 -2.66 21.47
CA GLY A 240 -18.36 -2.12 20.83
C GLY A 240 -18.75 -0.80 20.20
N GLU A 241 -18.46 0.32 20.87
CA GLU A 241 -18.45 1.63 20.21
C GLU A 241 -17.41 1.56 19.10
N VAL A 242 -17.89 1.39 17.86
CA VAL A 242 -17.11 1.71 16.67
C VAL A 242 -16.90 3.21 16.72
N MET A 243 -15.78 3.63 17.31
CA MET A 243 -15.30 5.00 17.23
C MET A 243 -14.87 5.23 15.78
N GLU A 244 -15.75 5.82 14.96
CA GLU A 244 -15.33 6.55 13.77
C GLU A 244 -14.57 7.80 14.25
N GLY A 245 -13.24 7.77 14.12
CA GLY A 245 -12.33 8.88 14.41
C GLY A 245 -11.16 8.88 13.46
#